data_AF-A0A822GC27-F1
#
_entry.id   AF-A0A822GC27-F1
#
_cell.length_a   1.000
_cell.length_b   1.000
_cell.length_c   1.000
_cell.angle_alpha   90.00
_cell.angle_beta   90.00
_cell.angle_gamma   90.00
#
_symmetry.space_group_name_H-M   'P 1'
#
loop_
_entity.id
_entity.type
_entity.pdbx_description
1 polymer ?
#
loop_
_entity_poly.entity_id
_entity_poly.type
_entity_poly.pdbx_seq_one_letter_code
_entity_poly.pdbx_strand_id
1 'polypeptide(L)'
;MNNLRIYGDVFRPPQKCILLCTLVGKGVQIAMTFLIILVFATLDFFSPDKPNALLTWIIQCYVLLGIPAGYTSARLYKMFGGTNWKKIALTTSITCPSLILLMLFFLEVLLWASISSATIPRTTFLALLALWFCILAPLVFIGAYLGFKRSVYKNPVPINQIPR
;
A
#
# COMPACT_ATOMS: atom_id res chain seq x y z
N MET A 1 -32.98 23.78 -3.98
CA MET A 1 -33.09 22.29 -3.95
C MET A 1 -32.11 21.56 -4.89
N ASN A 2 -31.14 22.24 -5.53
CA ASN A 2 -30.19 21.58 -6.45
C ASN A 2 -28.92 21.01 -5.78
N ASN A 3 -28.55 21.51 -4.59
CA ASN A 3 -27.28 21.13 -3.96
C ASN A 3 -27.30 19.69 -3.42
N LEU A 4 -28.42 19.21 -2.88
CA LEU A 4 -28.55 17.84 -2.32
C LEU A 4 -28.38 16.72 -3.36
N ARG A 5 -28.63 17.01 -4.66
CA ARG A 5 -28.52 16.01 -5.73
C ARG A 5 -27.07 15.70 -6.11
N ILE A 6 -26.19 16.71 -6.07
CA ILE A 6 -24.75 16.54 -6.38
C ILE A 6 -24.06 15.71 -5.29
N TYR A 7 -24.44 15.91 -4.01
CA TYR A 7 -23.89 15.13 -2.89
C TYR A 7 -24.24 13.64 -2.95
N GLY A 8 -25.34 13.26 -3.60
CA GLY A 8 -25.75 11.85 -3.78
C GLY A 8 -24.86 11.07 -4.76
N ASP A 9 -24.15 11.75 -5.66
CA ASP A 9 -23.26 11.11 -6.65
C ASP A 9 -21.83 10.90 -6.13
N VAL A 10 -21.39 11.69 -5.13
CA VAL A 10 -20.07 11.57 -4.49
C VAL A 10 -19.88 10.23 -3.79
N PHE A 11 -20.96 9.64 -3.27
CA PHE A 11 -20.93 8.40 -2.50
C PHE A 11 -21.07 7.13 -3.36
N ARG A 12 -21.13 7.25 -4.70
CA ARG A 12 -21.19 6.08 -5.56
C ARG A 12 -19.84 5.35 -5.58
N PRO A 13 -19.85 4.01 -5.63
CA PRO A 13 -18.62 3.24 -5.78
C PRO A 13 -17.97 3.57 -7.14
N PRO A 14 -16.69 3.96 -7.18
CA PRO A 14 -15.99 4.21 -8.44
C PRO A 14 -15.85 2.93 -9.28
N GLN A 15 -15.81 3.06 -10.61
CA GLN A 15 -15.67 1.91 -11.53
C GLN A 15 -14.45 1.03 -11.22
N LYS A 16 -13.36 1.62 -10.70
CA LYS A 16 -12.13 0.93 -10.27
C LYS A 16 -11.92 1.01 -8.75
N CYS A 17 -12.94 0.68 -7.96
CA CYS A 17 -12.89 0.66 -6.48
C CYS A 17 -11.63 0.01 -5.90
N ILE A 18 -11.27 -1.19 -6.37
CA ILE A 18 -10.16 -1.97 -5.81
C ILE A 18 -8.84 -1.20 -6.00
N LEU A 19 -8.58 -0.68 -7.20
CA LEU A 19 -7.33 0.04 -7.50
C LEU A 19 -7.19 1.30 -6.64
N LEU A 20 -8.28 2.07 -6.51
CA LEU A 20 -8.28 3.29 -5.69
C LEU A 20 -8.04 2.95 -4.22
N CYS A 21 -8.69 1.91 -3.69
CA CYS A 21 -8.49 1.47 -2.32
C CYS A 21 -7.07 0.98 -2.07
N THR A 22 -6.49 0.23 -3.02
CA THR A 22 -5.09 -0.22 -2.91
C THR A 22 -4.12 0.95 -2.94
N LEU A 23 -4.33 1.94 -3.81
CA LEU A 23 -3.46 3.12 -3.92
C LEU A 23 -3.50 3.96 -2.65
N VAL A 24 -4.70 4.17 -2.08
CA VAL A 24 -4.85 4.89 -0.81
C VAL A 24 -4.15 4.14 0.33
N GLY A 25 -4.34 2.83 0.44
CA GLY A 25 -3.66 2.05 1.49
C GLY A 25 -2.14 2.11 1.41
N LYS A 26 -1.58 2.09 0.19
CA LYS A 26 -0.14 2.25 -0.04
C LYS A 26 0.35 3.68 0.19
N GLY A 27 -0.44 4.68 -0.16
CA GLY A 27 -0.16 6.08 0.16
C GLY A 27 -0.06 6.32 1.66
N VAL A 28 -1.01 5.77 2.44
CA VAL A 28 -0.97 5.84 3.91
C VAL A 28 0.28 5.15 4.46
N GLN A 29 0.64 3.97 3.93
CA GLN A 29 1.85 3.26 4.34
C GLN A 29 3.10 4.13 4.18
N ILE A 30 3.27 4.75 3.00
CA ILE A 30 4.43 5.60 2.69
C ILE A 30 4.43 6.86 3.54
N ALA A 31 3.27 7.55 3.67
CA ALA A 31 3.15 8.76 4.47
C ALA A 31 3.49 8.51 5.95
N MET A 32 2.96 7.44 6.53
CA MET A 32 3.26 7.05 7.92
C MET A 32 4.75 6.70 8.08
N THR A 33 5.32 5.98 7.11
CA THR A 33 6.75 5.62 7.14
C THR A 33 7.60 6.88 7.16
N PHE A 34 7.32 7.83 6.26
CA PHE A 34 8.02 9.10 6.16
C PHE A 34 7.92 9.92 7.45
N LEU A 35 6.72 10.04 8.03
CA LEU A 35 6.54 10.77 9.29
C LEU A 35 7.33 10.14 10.44
N ILE A 36 7.33 8.80 10.55
CA ILE A 36 8.07 8.09 11.60
C ILE A 36 9.59 8.29 11.44
N ILE A 37 10.09 8.20 10.21
CA ILE A 37 11.51 8.45 9.92
C ILE A 37 11.89 9.89 10.26
N LEU A 38 11.05 10.87 9.93
CA LEU A 38 11.31 12.27 10.23
C LEU A 38 11.44 12.49 11.74
N VAL A 39 10.55 11.89 12.54
CA VAL A 39 10.66 11.93 14.00
C VAL A 39 11.97 11.29 14.48
N PHE A 40 12.31 10.10 14.00
CA PHE A 40 13.59 9.46 14.36
C PHE A 40 14.82 10.26 13.90
N ALA A 41 14.73 10.98 12.79
CA ALA A 41 15.77 11.88 12.30
C ALA A 41 15.99 13.04 13.27
N THR A 42 14.91 13.66 13.75
CA THR A 42 14.99 14.77 14.70
C THR A 42 15.50 14.37 16.09
N LEU A 43 15.45 13.07 16.42
CA LEU A 43 15.93 12.52 17.68
C LEU A 43 17.39 12.00 17.60
N ASP A 44 18.09 12.23 16.48
CA ASP A 44 19.46 11.75 16.22
C ASP A 44 19.66 10.24 16.42
N PHE A 45 18.61 9.43 16.24
CA PHE A 45 18.69 7.97 16.34
C PHE A 45 19.57 7.33 15.23
N PHE A 46 19.92 8.10 14.20
CA PHE A 46 20.82 7.67 13.13
C PHE A 46 22.27 7.88 13.54
N SER A 47 22.85 6.92 14.26
CA SER A 47 24.30 6.96 14.54
C SER A 47 25.08 7.00 13.22
N PRO A 48 26.01 7.96 13.04
CA PRO A 48 26.78 8.14 11.80
C PRO A 48 27.71 6.95 11.48
N ASP A 49 27.93 6.05 12.44
CA ASP A 49 28.86 4.92 12.32
C ASP A 49 28.35 3.76 11.45
N LYS A 50 27.08 3.79 11.03
CA LYS A 50 26.46 2.72 10.23
C LYS A 50 26.02 3.27 8.86
N PRO A 51 26.76 3.01 7.77
CA PRO A 51 26.51 3.62 6.46
C PRO A 51 25.11 3.30 5.87
N ASN A 52 24.44 2.26 6.37
CA ASN A 52 23.12 1.82 5.92
C ASN A 52 22.05 1.83 7.02
N ALA A 53 22.29 2.48 8.15
CA ALA A 53 21.33 2.51 9.26
C ALA A 53 19.99 3.11 8.82
N LEU A 54 20.02 4.25 8.13
CA LEU A 54 18.81 4.94 7.67
C LEU A 54 17.97 4.03 6.75
N LEU A 55 18.61 3.40 5.76
CA LEU A 55 17.93 2.47 4.84
C LEU A 55 17.30 1.28 5.57
N THR A 56 18.02 0.73 6.55
CA THR A 56 17.53 -0.41 7.34
C THR A 56 16.29 -0.02 8.16
N TRP A 57 16.31 1.15 8.79
CA TRP A 57 15.16 1.70 9.52
C TRP A 57 13.96 1.97 8.60
N ILE A 58 14.18 2.55 7.41
CA ILE A 58 13.12 2.75 6.41
C ILE A 58 12.42 1.42 6.11
N ILE A 59 13.20 0.38 5.78
CA ILE A 59 12.66 -0.92 5.39
C ILE A 59 11.89 -1.54 6.54
N GLN A 60 12.44 -1.52 7.75
CA GLN A 60 11.79 -2.07 8.95
C GLN A 60 10.47 -1.36 9.25
N CYS A 61 10.48 -0.02 9.30
CA CYS A 61 9.27 0.77 9.51
C CYS A 61 8.22 0.52 8.41
N TYR A 62 8.65 0.50 7.15
CA TYR A 62 7.76 0.24 6.02
C TYR A 62 7.06 -1.12 6.13
N VAL A 63 7.81 -2.17 6.49
CA VAL A 63 7.26 -3.53 6.64
C VAL A 63 6.26 -3.60 7.78
N LEU A 64 6.57 -3.01 8.94
CA LEU A 64 5.68 -2.97 10.10
C LEU A 64 4.37 -2.19 9.81
N LEU A 65 4.47 -1.16 8.97
CA LEU A 65 3.32 -0.36 8.52
C LEU A 65 2.45 -1.08 7.46
N GLY A 66 2.69 -2.37 7.18
CA GLY A 66 1.78 -3.19 6.38
C GLY A 66 0.36 -3.30 6.98
N ILE A 67 0.23 -3.28 8.31
CA ILE A 67 -1.06 -3.35 9.01
C ILE A 67 -1.95 -2.14 8.70
N PRO A 68 -1.51 -0.87 8.92
CA PRO A 68 -2.33 0.30 8.58
C PRO A 68 -2.62 0.40 7.07
N ALA A 69 -1.72 -0.10 6.21
CA ALA A 69 -1.96 -0.16 4.77
C ALA A 69 -3.15 -1.08 4.42
N GLY A 70 -3.17 -2.30 4.96
CA GLY A 70 -4.27 -3.25 4.77
C GLY A 70 -5.57 -2.78 5.44
N TYR A 71 -5.48 -2.17 6.63
CA TYR A 71 -6.63 -1.66 7.35
C TYR A 71 -7.35 -0.54 6.60
N THR A 72 -6.60 0.45 6.11
CA THR A 72 -7.18 1.59 5.39
C THR A 72 -7.75 1.18 4.04
N SER A 73 -7.07 0.30 3.29
CA SER A 73 -7.58 -0.20 2.00
C SER A 73 -8.86 -1.03 2.17
N ALA A 74 -8.91 -1.93 3.15
CA ALA A 74 -10.09 -2.75 3.42
C ALA A 74 -11.27 -1.92 3.94
N ARG A 75 -11.00 -0.92 4.78
CA ARG A 75 -12.04 -0.03 5.30
C ARG A 75 -12.66 0.81 4.18
N LEU A 76 -11.83 1.38 3.31
CA LEU A 76 -12.32 2.16 2.17
C LEU A 76 -13.08 1.27 1.18
N TYR A 77 -12.59 0.04 0.93
CA TYR A 77 -13.28 -0.93 0.08
C TYR A 77 -14.66 -1.30 0.63
N LYS A 78 -14.79 -1.44 1.96
CA LYS A 78 -16.06 -1.71 2.62
C LYS A 78 -17.02 -0.51 2.53
N MET A 79 -16.52 0.72 2.60
CA MET A 79 -17.33 1.94 2.43
C MET A 79 -17.95 2.03 1.03
N PHE A 80 -17.25 1.55 0.00
CA PHE A 80 -17.78 1.46 -1.36
C PHE A 80 -18.67 0.23 -1.60
N GLY A 81 -19.08 -0.50 -0.56
CA GLY A 81 -19.94 -1.68 -0.69
C GLY A 81 -19.22 -2.96 -1.12
N GLY A 82 -17.89 -2.98 -1.09
CA GLY A 82 -17.11 -4.18 -1.38
C GLY A 82 -17.27 -5.26 -0.31
N THR A 83 -17.60 -6.48 -0.72
CA THR A 83 -17.79 -7.64 0.19
C THR A 83 -16.53 -8.52 0.31
N ASN A 84 -15.67 -8.49 -0.71
CA ASN A 84 -14.54 -9.41 -0.86
C ASN A 84 -13.23 -8.88 -0.24
N TRP A 85 -13.12 -8.94 1.08
CA TRP A 85 -11.92 -8.46 1.81
C TRP A 85 -10.62 -9.19 1.42
N LYS A 86 -10.69 -10.49 1.07
CA LYS A 86 -9.53 -11.27 0.61
C LYS A 86 -8.97 -10.72 -0.70
N LYS A 87 -9.85 -10.29 -1.62
CA LYS A 87 -9.45 -9.75 -2.92
C LYS A 87 -8.68 -8.44 -2.74
N ILE A 88 -9.21 -7.51 -1.93
CA ILE A 88 -8.52 -6.25 -1.67
C ILE A 88 -7.21 -6.44 -0.90
N ALA A 89 -7.15 -7.38 0.05
CA ALA A 89 -5.91 -7.70 0.76
C ALA A 89 -4.84 -8.25 -0.19
N LEU A 90 -5.21 -9.20 -1.06
CA LEU A 90 -4.33 -9.77 -2.07
C LEU A 90 -3.84 -8.70 -3.05
N THR A 91 -4.74 -7.88 -3.60
CA THR A 91 -4.36 -6.82 -4.53
C THR A 91 -3.44 -5.80 -3.84
N THR A 92 -3.75 -5.37 -2.62
CA THR A 92 -2.90 -4.43 -1.85
C THR A 92 -1.49 -4.99 -1.63
N SER A 93 -1.38 -6.29 -1.35
CA SER A 93 -0.09 -6.95 -1.14
C SER A 93 0.72 -7.07 -2.45
N ILE A 94 0.05 -7.27 -3.60
CA ILE A 94 0.68 -7.55 -4.90
C ILE A 94 0.92 -6.30 -5.77
N THR A 95 0.25 -5.17 -5.52
CA THR A 95 0.44 -3.95 -6.32
C THR A 95 1.85 -3.35 -6.23
N CYS A 96 2.40 -3.21 -5.03
CA CYS A 96 3.76 -2.69 -4.88
C CYS A 96 4.88 -3.65 -5.37
N PRO A 97 4.86 -4.97 -5.11
CA PRO A 97 5.92 -5.86 -5.61
C PRO A 97 5.88 -5.95 -7.11
N SER A 98 4.68 -6.03 -7.71
CA SER A 98 4.59 -6.16 -9.17
C SER A 98 5.22 -4.96 -9.88
N LEU A 99 5.00 -3.74 -9.37
CA LEU A 99 5.60 -2.53 -9.94
C LEU A 99 7.13 -2.51 -9.78
N ILE A 100 7.64 -2.85 -8.60
CA ILE A 100 9.08 -2.87 -8.35
C ILE A 100 9.75 -3.97 -9.17
N LEU A 101 9.20 -5.18 -9.18
CA LEU A 101 9.72 -6.30 -9.97
C LEU A 101 9.73 -5.97 -11.46
N LEU A 102 8.68 -5.33 -11.97
CA LEU A 102 8.62 -4.90 -13.37
C LEU A 102 9.73 -3.88 -13.68
N MET A 103 9.90 -2.86 -12.82
CA MET A 103 10.94 -1.86 -12.99
C MET A 103 12.35 -2.46 -12.92
N LEU A 104 12.60 -3.34 -11.94
CA LEU A 104 13.87 -4.06 -11.81
C LEU A 104 14.12 -4.94 -13.04
N PHE A 105 13.12 -5.69 -13.49
CA PHE A 105 13.24 -6.52 -14.69
C PHE A 105 13.60 -5.70 -15.93
N PHE A 106 12.96 -4.55 -16.14
CA PHE A 106 13.32 -3.65 -17.25
C PHE A 106 14.76 -3.11 -17.12
N LEU A 107 15.18 -2.71 -15.92
CA LEU A 107 16.56 -2.27 -15.68
C LEU A 107 17.57 -3.38 -15.93
N GLU A 108 17.27 -4.61 -15.49
CA GLU A 108 18.12 -5.79 -15.72
C GLU A 108 18.27 -6.10 -17.22
N VAL A 109 17.19 -5.99 -18.00
CA VAL A 109 17.24 -6.16 -19.47
C VAL A 109 18.13 -5.09 -20.13
N LEU A 110 18.04 -3.84 -19.69
CA LEU A 110 18.87 -2.75 -20.20
C LEU A 110 20.36 -2.89 -19.83
N LEU A 111 20.64 -3.34 -18.61
CA LEU A 111 22.00 -3.60 -18.14
C LEU A 111 22.64 -4.76 -18.91
N TRP A 112 21.86 -5.81 -19.18
CA TRP A 112 22.28 -6.92 -20.01
C TRP A 112 22.63 -6.47 -21.44
N ALA A 113 21.83 -5.58 -22.02
CA ALA A 113 22.12 -4.98 -23.34
C ALA A 113 23.39 -4.10 -23.33
N SER A 114 23.74 -3.52 -22.19
CA SER A 114 24.90 -2.62 -22.03
C SER A 114 26.22 -3.35 -21.68
N ILE A 115 26.21 -4.70 -21.61
CA ILE A 115 27.34 -5.55 -21.15
C ILE A 115 27.88 -5.08 -19.78
N SER A 116 27.02 -4.45 -18.98
CA SER A 116 27.41 -3.88 -17.69
C SER A 116 27.33 -4.96 -16.62
N SER A 117 28.38 -5.08 -15.82
CA SER A 117 28.47 -6.05 -14.70
C SER A 117 27.74 -5.59 -13.43
N ALA A 118 26.99 -4.48 -13.49
CA ALA A 118 26.20 -3.95 -12.38
C ALA A 118 24.82 -4.63 -12.23
N THR A 119 24.77 -5.95 -12.40
CA THR A 119 23.57 -6.78 -12.21
C THR A 119 23.26 -6.89 -10.72
N ILE A 120 22.00 -6.73 -10.32
CA ILE A 120 21.62 -6.96 -8.93
C ILE A 120 21.92 -8.44 -8.59
N PRO A 121 22.61 -8.73 -7.47
CA PRO A 121 22.89 -10.10 -7.09
C PRO A 121 21.59 -10.91 -7.00
N ARG A 122 21.58 -12.08 -7.63
CA ARG A 122 20.40 -12.97 -7.70
C ARG A 122 19.86 -13.32 -6.29
N THR A 123 20.73 -13.30 -5.29
CA THR A 123 20.42 -13.48 -3.86
C THR A 123 19.65 -12.32 -3.26
N THR A 124 19.99 -11.07 -3.58
CA THR A 124 19.29 -9.87 -3.10
C THR A 124 17.86 -9.81 -3.63
N PHE A 125 17.66 -10.20 -4.89
CA PHE A 125 16.33 -10.31 -5.49
C PHE A 125 15.45 -11.33 -4.75
N LEU A 126 16.00 -12.51 -4.43
CA LEU A 126 15.28 -13.53 -3.68
C LEU A 126 14.98 -13.10 -2.24
N ALA A 127 15.91 -12.41 -1.58
CA ALA A 127 15.72 -11.88 -0.22
C ALA A 127 14.58 -10.84 -0.16
N LEU A 128 14.48 -9.95 -1.16
CA LEU A 128 13.39 -8.98 -1.27
C LEU A 128 12.03 -9.66 -1.46
N LEU A 129 11.95 -10.68 -2.31
CA LEU A 129 10.74 -11.48 -2.51
C LEU A 129 10.33 -12.20 -1.21
N ALA A 130 11.28 -12.83 -0.53
CA ALA A 130 11.03 -13.53 0.72
C ALA A 130 10.51 -12.58 1.81
N LEU A 131 11.15 -11.43 1.98
CA LEU A 131 10.72 -10.40 2.93
C LEU A 131 9.29 -9.91 2.62
N TRP A 132 8.94 -9.81 1.34
CA TRP A 132 7.59 -9.43 0.92
C TRP A 132 6.54 -10.45 1.28
N PHE A 133 6.71 -11.69 0.81
CA PHE A 133 5.68 -12.72 0.92
C PHE A 133 5.61 -13.30 2.34
N CYS A 134 6.74 -13.35 3.06
CA CYS A 134 6.81 -13.92 4.40
C CYS A 134 6.36 -12.93 5.49
N ILE A 135 6.61 -11.62 5.32
CA ILE A 135 6.36 -10.64 6.38
C ILE A 135 5.31 -9.61 5.95
N LEU A 136 5.53 -8.90 4.84
CA LEU A 136 4.64 -7.80 4.46
C LEU A 136 3.23 -8.29 4.09
N ALA A 137 3.14 -9.36 3.30
CA ALA A 137 1.87 -9.94 2.87
C ALA A 137 0.97 -10.34 4.06
N PRO A 138 1.42 -11.17 5.03
CA PRO A 138 0.58 -11.53 6.16
C PRO A 138 0.19 -10.31 7.02
N LEU A 139 1.08 -9.33 7.20
CA LEU A 139 0.74 -8.10 7.93
C LEU A 139 -0.39 -7.32 7.24
N VAL A 140 -0.35 -7.21 5.92
CA VAL A 140 -1.43 -6.57 5.14
C VAL A 140 -2.74 -7.35 5.27
N PHE A 141 -2.69 -8.69 5.25
CA PHE A 141 -3.86 -9.54 5.46
C PHE A 141 -4.48 -9.34 6.85
N ILE A 142 -3.65 -9.31 7.90
CA ILE A 142 -4.10 -9.05 9.27
C ILE A 142 -4.75 -7.66 9.36
N GLY A 143 -4.10 -6.63 8.83
CA GLY A 143 -4.64 -5.27 8.79
C GLY A 143 -5.99 -5.21 8.06
N ALA A 144 -6.08 -5.84 6.90
CA ALA A 144 -7.30 -5.90 6.10
C ALA A 144 -8.45 -6.62 6.82
N TYR A 145 -8.14 -7.73 7.50
CA TYR A 145 -9.12 -8.46 8.32
C TYR A 145 -9.66 -7.59 9.46
N LEU A 146 -8.79 -6.88 10.19
CA LEU A 146 -9.19 -5.95 11.25
C LEU A 146 -10.02 -4.78 10.71
N GLY A 147 -9.65 -4.24 9.55
CA GLY A 147 -10.39 -3.17 8.88
C GLY A 147 -11.79 -3.59 8.45
N PHE A 148 -11.92 -4.82 7.97
CA PHE A 148 -13.20 -5.35 7.51
C PHE A 148 -14.14 -5.77 8.67
N LYS A 149 -13.60 -6.13 9.84
CA LYS A 149 -14.40 -6.46 11.02
C LYS A 149 -15.14 -5.25 11.60
N ARG A 150 -14.62 -4.02 11.43
CA ARG A 150 -15.28 -2.80 11.92
C ARG A 150 -16.56 -2.47 11.15
N SER A 151 -17.52 -1.82 11.84
CA SER A 151 -18.79 -1.40 11.24
C SER A 151 -18.59 -0.41 10.10
N VAL A 152 -19.50 -0.47 9.12
CA VAL A 152 -19.49 0.45 7.97
C VAL A 152 -19.88 1.84 8.46
N TYR A 153 -19.15 2.86 8.01
CA TYR A 153 -19.55 4.24 8.23
C TYR A 153 -20.86 4.51 7.48
N LYS A 154 -21.90 4.96 8.19
CA LYS A 154 -23.17 5.33 7.55
C LYS A 154 -22.97 6.65 6.80
N ASN A 155 -23.20 6.64 5.49
CA ASN A 155 -23.13 7.86 4.70
C ASN A 155 -24.19 8.87 5.18
N PRO A 156 -23.86 10.17 5.23
CA PRO A 156 -24.77 11.20 5.71
C PRO A 156 -25.95 11.46 4.76
N VAL A 157 -25.86 11.02 3.51
CA VAL A 157 -26.90 11.23 2.48
C VAL A 157 -27.15 9.91 1.74
N PRO A 158 -28.43 9.55 1.47
CA PRO A 158 -28.76 8.40 0.62
C PRO A 158 -28.26 8.59 -0.82
N ILE A 159 -27.75 7.52 -1.41
CA ILE A 159 -27.22 7.52 -2.78
C ILE A 159 -28.39 7.58 -3.77
N ASN A 160 -28.31 8.43 -4.79
CA ASN A 160 -29.33 8.50 -5.83
C ASN A 160 -29.24 7.27 -6.76
N GLN A 161 -30.35 6.58 -7.00
CA GLN A 161 -30.35 5.28 -7.70
C GLN A 161 -30.19 5.38 -9.23
N ILE A 162 -30.40 6.56 -9.82
CA ILE A 162 -30.41 6.75 -11.27
C ILE A 162 -29.07 7.32 -11.75
N PRO A 163 -28.25 6.59 -12.51
CA PRO A 163 -27.15 7.18 -13.29
C PRO A 163 -27.74 8.07 -14.39
N ARG A 164 -27.27 9.31 -14.50
CA ARG A 164 -27.59 10.19 -15.62
C ARG A 164 -26.40 10.29 -16.55
#